data_AF-A0AAU9U319-F1
#
_entry.id   AF-A0AAU9U319-F1
#
_cell.length_a   1.000
_cell.length_b   1.000
_cell.length_c   1.000
_cell.angle_alpha   90.00
_cell.angle_beta   90.00
_cell.angle_gamma   90.00
#
_symmetry.space_group_name_H-M   'P 1'
#
loop_
_entity.id
_entity.type
_entity.pdbx_description
1 polymer ?
#
loop_
_entity_poly.entity_id
_entity_poly.type
_entity_poly.pdbx_seq_one_letter_code
_entity_poly.pdbx_strand_id
1 'polypeptide(L)'
;MKASEYISSDMLEESHLKLFSPFRLIQMVLGSCRVDAKYRFVTAPTKGQKIYTIIYLLIILSLYISTYFNYILRFCSYPIIYYLNLFSISIHYGTFACNVIHVRFINNDLNVKFYVRMQDIDRKLKIEKNELINNVLYKANLITVSVFLFLLLLLFVITITGDMTLVINFAGPFLAELTSIFEYLFCTNLLIYFYLRIRYINAILINYIQGTTDINIEKVQRKKFFLTMKVLRYLASKTHDFQYSDTDVYLKNILEEILRFQFLYQFQLFLFSFKFVTTSLMAFEYGIQGLQNNIMQWFEYLLLPTITVIYLIIIIVTCIRLEAFFKEIRYTKYLCIKVLSRIYSGPLRQKAIRMLKMIKEKPPQLSVYGMWNMDTSTMISMINMVTTLMVTLLQFSVL
;
A
#
# COMPACT_ATOMS: atom_id res chain seq x y z
N MET A 1 -7.25 -40.50 23.79
CA MET A 1 -6.67 -39.22 23.34
C MET A 1 -6.29 -39.35 21.87
N LYS A 2 -7.02 -38.70 20.95
CA LYS A 2 -6.60 -38.64 19.53
C LYS A 2 -5.42 -37.68 19.44
N ALA A 3 -4.29 -38.15 18.93
CA ALA A 3 -3.14 -37.32 18.63
C ALA A 3 -3.60 -36.19 17.71
N SER A 4 -3.50 -34.94 18.18
CA SER A 4 -3.69 -33.78 17.32
C SER A 4 -2.60 -33.83 16.26
N GLU A 5 -2.97 -34.04 14.99
CA GLU A 5 -2.07 -33.88 13.86
C GLU A 5 -1.34 -32.55 14.02
N TYR A 6 -0.01 -32.60 14.02
CA TYR A 6 0.84 -31.43 14.14
C TYR A 6 0.76 -30.65 12.83
N ILE A 7 -0.28 -29.81 12.71
CA ILE A 7 -0.42 -28.86 11.61
C ILE A 7 0.74 -27.87 11.76
N SER A 8 1.62 -27.80 10.76
CA SER A 8 2.77 -26.88 10.83
C SER A 8 2.28 -25.44 11.02
N SER A 9 2.99 -24.68 11.85
CA SER A 9 2.72 -23.25 12.08
C SER A 9 2.64 -22.46 10.77
N ASP A 10 3.29 -22.96 9.73
CA ASP A 10 3.46 -22.32 8.43
C ASP A 10 2.29 -22.58 7.47
N MET A 11 1.38 -23.49 7.83
CA MET A 11 0.15 -23.70 7.06
C MET A 11 -0.80 -22.50 7.28
N LEU A 12 -1.11 -21.82 6.18
CA LEU A 12 -1.95 -20.64 6.18
C LEU A 12 -3.43 -21.00 6.07
N GLU A 13 -4.28 -20.25 6.75
CA GLU A 13 -5.71 -20.39 6.59
C GLU A 13 -6.15 -19.85 5.22
N GLU A 14 -7.11 -20.54 4.60
CA GLU A 14 -7.63 -20.14 3.30
C GLU A 14 -8.36 -18.79 3.35
N SER A 15 -9.01 -18.51 4.48
CA SER A 15 -9.59 -17.20 4.81
C SER A 15 -8.54 -16.09 4.74
N HIS A 16 -7.35 -16.31 5.31
CA HIS A 16 -6.26 -15.35 5.33
C HIS A 16 -5.66 -15.14 3.94
N LEU A 17 -5.42 -16.23 3.19
CA LEU A 17 -4.95 -16.16 1.80
C LEU A 17 -5.92 -15.42 0.88
N LYS A 18 -7.23 -15.54 1.13
CA LYS A 18 -8.27 -14.86 0.36
C LYS A 18 -8.21 -13.34 0.55
N LEU A 19 -7.78 -12.82 1.70
CA LEU A 19 -7.71 -11.38 1.99
C LEU A 19 -6.93 -10.61 0.93
N PHE A 20 -5.78 -11.15 0.51
CA PHE A 20 -4.85 -10.50 -0.41
C PHE A 20 -4.93 -11.06 -1.84
N SER A 21 -5.87 -11.98 -2.10
CA SER A 21 -6.01 -12.61 -3.42
C SER A 21 -6.23 -11.61 -4.56
N PRO A 22 -6.98 -10.48 -4.41
CA PRO A 22 -7.16 -9.53 -5.50
C PRO A 22 -5.83 -8.93 -5.98
N PHE A 23 -4.97 -8.53 -5.05
CA PHE A 23 -3.63 -8.02 -5.37
C PHE A 23 -2.73 -9.12 -5.91
N ARG A 24 -2.71 -10.28 -5.25
CA ARG A 24 -1.86 -11.41 -5.64
C ARG A 24 -2.10 -11.85 -7.08
N LEU A 25 -3.36 -11.94 -7.51
CA LEU A 25 -3.71 -12.34 -8.87
C LEU A 25 -3.12 -11.37 -9.90
N ILE A 26 -3.30 -10.06 -9.70
CA ILE A 26 -2.80 -9.03 -10.61
C ILE A 26 -1.26 -9.01 -10.60
N GLN A 27 -0.63 -8.98 -9.43
CA GLN A 27 0.83 -8.97 -9.31
C GLN A 27 1.47 -10.23 -9.88
N MET A 28 0.78 -11.38 -9.85
CA MET A 28 1.26 -12.61 -10.46
C MET A 28 1.28 -12.51 -12.00
N VAL A 29 0.23 -11.96 -12.60
CA VAL A 29 0.18 -11.68 -14.05
C VAL A 29 1.28 -10.69 -14.44
N LEU A 30 1.51 -9.66 -13.64
CA LEU A 30 2.51 -8.62 -13.91
C LEU A 30 3.94 -8.99 -13.51
N GLY A 31 4.17 -10.22 -13.04
CA GLY A 31 5.50 -10.69 -12.65
C GLY A 31 6.08 -10.00 -11.40
N SER A 32 5.28 -9.26 -10.64
CA SER A 32 5.68 -8.54 -9.41
C SER A 32 5.22 -9.20 -8.12
N CYS A 33 4.67 -10.42 -8.16
CA CYS A 33 4.19 -11.08 -6.94
C CYS A 33 5.34 -11.41 -5.96
N ARG A 34 5.23 -10.95 -4.71
CA ARG A 34 6.24 -11.11 -3.65
C ARG A 34 6.39 -12.53 -3.12
N VAL A 35 5.30 -13.29 -3.15
CA VAL A 35 5.21 -14.62 -2.54
C VAL A 35 4.47 -15.57 -3.48
N ASP A 36 4.87 -16.84 -3.52
CA ASP A 36 4.08 -17.89 -4.16
C ASP A 36 3.20 -18.54 -3.08
N ALA A 37 1.91 -18.61 -3.32
CA ALA A 37 0.95 -19.14 -2.35
C ALA A 37 0.17 -20.28 -2.99
N LYS A 38 0.53 -21.52 -2.66
CA LYS A 38 -0.07 -22.74 -3.21
C LYS A 38 -0.35 -23.73 -2.09
N TYR A 39 -1.49 -24.41 -2.18
CA TYR A 39 -1.89 -25.45 -1.23
C TYR A 39 -1.78 -25.02 0.25
N ARG A 40 -2.17 -23.78 0.56
CA ARG A 40 -2.08 -23.17 1.91
C ARG A 40 -0.66 -22.91 2.43
N PHE A 41 0.38 -23.11 1.62
CA PHE A 41 1.74 -22.70 1.96
C PHE A 41 2.14 -21.45 1.20
N VAL A 42 2.85 -20.56 1.89
CA VAL A 42 3.51 -19.41 1.28
C VAL A 42 5.00 -19.68 1.20
N THR A 43 5.54 -19.63 -0.01
CA THR A 43 6.96 -19.85 -0.31
C THR A 43 7.52 -18.66 -1.06
N ALA A 44 8.85 -18.58 -1.08
CA ALA A 44 9.55 -17.63 -1.93
C ALA A 44 9.19 -17.85 -3.41
N PRO A 45 9.29 -16.82 -4.27
CA PRO A 45 9.08 -16.97 -5.71
C PRO A 45 9.91 -18.10 -6.30
N THR A 46 9.25 -19.00 -7.03
CA THR A 46 9.92 -20.16 -7.64
C THR A 46 10.91 -19.74 -8.74
N LYS A 47 11.83 -20.62 -9.12
CA LYS A 47 12.77 -20.34 -10.22
C LYS A 47 12.05 -19.97 -11.52
N GLY A 48 10.99 -20.71 -11.88
CA GLY A 48 10.17 -20.41 -13.07
C GLY A 48 9.50 -19.04 -12.98
N GLN A 49 9.01 -18.67 -11.81
CA GLN A 49 8.46 -17.36 -11.51
C GLN A 49 9.49 -16.23 -11.67
N LYS A 50 10.75 -16.45 -11.29
CA LYS A 50 11.85 -15.49 -11.49
C LYS A 50 12.22 -15.35 -12.98
N ILE A 51 12.29 -16.47 -13.70
CA ILE A 51 12.52 -16.48 -15.15
C ILE A 51 11.40 -15.70 -15.87
N TYR A 52 10.14 -15.94 -15.50
CA TYR A 52 9.00 -15.18 -16.02
C TYR A 52 9.18 -13.67 -15.84
N THR A 53 9.59 -13.22 -14.65
CA THR A 53 9.85 -11.81 -14.38
C THR A 53 10.98 -11.24 -15.25
N ILE A 54 12.05 -12.01 -15.51
CA ILE A 54 13.14 -11.58 -16.41
C ILE A 54 12.62 -11.44 -17.86
N ILE A 55 11.87 -12.42 -18.34
CA ILE A 55 11.25 -12.36 -19.67
C ILE A 55 10.32 -11.14 -19.78
N TYR A 56 9.51 -10.89 -18.76
CA TYR A 56 8.62 -9.73 -18.69
C TYR A 56 9.39 -8.40 -18.74
N LEU A 57 10.51 -8.28 -18.01
CA LEU A 57 11.39 -7.11 -18.08
C LEU A 57 11.97 -6.90 -19.49
N LEU A 58 12.40 -7.97 -20.16
CA LEU A 58 12.96 -7.90 -21.52
C LEU A 58 11.91 -7.50 -22.56
N ILE A 59 10.69 -8.04 -22.46
CA ILE A 59 9.57 -7.67 -23.33
C ILE A 59 9.26 -6.18 -23.17
N ILE A 60 9.15 -5.70 -21.92
CA ILE A 60 8.88 -4.29 -21.65
C ILE A 60 10.03 -3.43 -22.17
N LEU A 61 11.29 -3.82 -21.97
CA LEU A 61 12.44 -3.09 -22.50
C LEU A 61 12.36 -2.94 -24.03
N SER A 62 11.98 -4.00 -24.75
CA SER A 62 11.80 -3.94 -26.20
C SER A 62 10.72 -2.94 -26.61
N LEU A 63 9.59 -2.90 -25.89
CA LEU A 63 8.52 -1.91 -26.13
C LEU A 63 9.00 -0.47 -25.84
N TYR A 64 9.83 -0.28 -24.82
CA TYR A 64 10.44 1.03 -24.52
C TYR A 64 11.42 1.47 -25.61
N ILE A 65 12.23 0.56 -26.13
CA ILE A 65 13.12 0.83 -27.27
C ILE A 65 12.29 1.25 -28.50
N SER A 66 11.17 0.58 -28.77
CA SER A 66 10.27 0.99 -29.84
C SER A 66 9.68 2.39 -29.62
N THR A 67 9.29 2.70 -28.38
CA THR A 67 8.77 4.04 -28.01
C THR A 67 9.85 5.10 -28.22
N TYR A 68 11.09 4.77 -27.85
CA TYR A 68 12.26 5.64 -27.98
C TYR A 68 12.55 5.99 -29.45
N PHE A 69 12.54 5.00 -30.35
CA PHE A 69 12.72 5.26 -31.79
C PHE A 69 11.62 6.18 -32.35
N ASN A 70 10.38 5.99 -31.93
CA ASN A 70 9.28 6.87 -32.35
C ASN A 70 9.44 8.31 -31.84
N TYR A 71 9.96 8.49 -30.62
CA TYR A 71 10.27 9.82 -30.10
C TYR A 71 11.44 10.48 -30.81
N ILE A 72 12.48 9.73 -31.20
CA ILE A 72 13.55 10.27 -32.06
C ILE A 72 12.96 10.82 -33.35
N LEU A 73 12.17 10.00 -34.06
CA LEU A 73 11.63 10.39 -35.36
C LEU A 73 10.72 11.62 -35.27
N ARG A 74 9.95 11.76 -34.18
CA ARG A 74 9.00 12.86 -34.01
C ARG A 74 9.63 14.15 -33.46
N PHE A 75 10.62 14.05 -32.57
CA PHE A 75 11.12 15.21 -31.82
C PHE A 75 12.56 15.61 -32.17
N CYS A 76 13.20 14.99 -33.17
CA CYS A 76 14.58 15.33 -33.56
C CYS A 76 14.78 16.82 -33.86
N SER A 77 13.76 17.51 -34.39
CA SER A 77 13.80 18.94 -34.68
C SER A 77 13.71 19.84 -33.43
N TYR A 78 13.33 19.29 -32.27
CA TYR A 78 13.08 20.01 -31.03
C TYR A 78 13.95 19.44 -29.90
N PRO A 79 15.20 19.92 -29.76
CA PRO A 79 16.21 19.27 -28.91
C PRO A 79 15.80 19.21 -27.44
N ILE A 80 15.16 20.26 -26.90
CA ILE A 80 14.72 20.29 -25.49
C ILE A 80 13.68 19.20 -25.22
N ILE A 81 12.65 19.12 -26.05
CA ILE A 81 11.57 18.12 -25.92
C ILE A 81 12.11 16.71 -26.12
N TYR A 82 13.04 16.54 -27.05
CA TYR A 82 13.73 15.27 -27.26
C TYR A 82 14.47 14.79 -26.01
N TYR A 83 15.34 15.63 -25.43
CA TYR A 83 16.09 15.25 -24.22
C TYR A 83 15.18 15.01 -23.02
N LEU A 84 14.12 15.80 -22.87
CA LEU A 84 13.14 15.62 -21.80
C LEU A 84 12.44 14.26 -21.90
N ASN A 85 11.93 13.90 -23.07
CA ASN A 85 11.27 12.63 -23.30
C ASN A 85 12.23 11.44 -23.13
N LEU A 86 13.46 11.57 -23.61
CA LEU A 86 14.52 10.58 -23.45
C LEU A 86 14.82 10.31 -21.97
N PHE A 87 14.96 11.36 -21.18
CA PHE A 87 15.21 11.26 -19.75
C PHE A 87 13.99 10.70 -19.00
N SER A 88 12.78 11.14 -19.37
CA SER A 88 11.52 10.67 -18.77
C SER A 88 11.32 9.18 -18.97
N ILE A 89 11.45 8.68 -20.21
CA ILE A 89 11.34 7.25 -20.52
C ILE A 89 12.41 6.44 -19.77
N SER A 90 13.65 6.93 -19.73
CA SER A 90 14.76 6.24 -19.07
C SER A 90 14.53 6.11 -17.56
N ILE A 91 14.10 7.19 -16.89
CA ILE A 91 13.74 7.15 -15.47
C ILE A 91 12.53 6.25 -15.23
N HIS A 92 11.52 6.33 -16.09
CA HIS A 92 10.32 5.54 -15.93
C HIS A 92 10.61 4.03 -16.03
N TYR A 93 11.42 3.62 -17.02
CA TYR A 93 11.89 2.23 -17.12
C TYR A 93 12.80 1.85 -15.94
N GLY A 94 13.78 2.70 -15.61
CA GLY A 94 14.73 2.44 -14.53
C GLY A 94 14.04 2.23 -13.18
N THR A 95 13.10 3.10 -12.83
CA THR A 95 12.30 2.98 -11.60
C THR A 95 11.43 1.72 -11.59
N PHE A 96 10.79 1.38 -12.73
CA PHE A 96 10.02 0.15 -12.88
C PHE A 96 10.90 -1.10 -12.71
N ALA A 97 12.02 -1.18 -13.43
CA ALA A 97 12.93 -2.32 -13.40
C ALA A 97 13.51 -2.52 -12.00
N CYS A 98 13.98 -1.45 -11.36
CA CYS A 98 14.45 -1.46 -9.99
C CYS A 98 13.37 -1.97 -9.02
N ASN A 99 12.13 -1.49 -9.15
CA ASN A 99 11.02 -1.94 -8.32
C ASN A 99 10.77 -3.45 -8.45
N VAL A 100 10.60 -3.94 -9.68
CA VAL A 100 10.33 -5.36 -9.95
C VAL A 100 11.49 -6.25 -9.52
N ILE A 101 12.73 -5.86 -9.79
CA ILE A 101 13.92 -6.59 -9.36
C ILE A 101 13.96 -6.69 -7.84
N HIS A 102 13.77 -5.57 -7.15
CA HIS A 102 13.76 -5.56 -5.70
C HIS A 102 12.64 -6.44 -5.13
N VAL A 103 11.44 -6.35 -5.70
CA VAL A 103 10.27 -7.12 -5.24
C VAL A 103 10.44 -8.63 -5.43
N ARG A 104 11.05 -9.06 -6.54
CA ARG A 104 11.11 -10.47 -6.95
C ARG A 104 12.37 -11.20 -6.53
N PHE A 105 13.49 -10.49 -6.40
CA PHE A 105 14.80 -11.08 -6.15
C PHE A 105 15.32 -10.78 -4.75
N ILE A 106 14.92 -9.65 -4.15
CA ILE A 106 15.43 -9.18 -2.86
C ILE A 106 14.41 -9.49 -1.75
N ASN A 107 14.88 -9.81 -0.54
CA ASN A 107 14.05 -10.02 0.66
C ASN A 107 13.00 -11.14 0.58
N ASN A 108 13.21 -12.17 -0.27
CA ASN A 108 12.27 -13.28 -0.48
C ASN A 108 11.85 -13.97 0.84
N ASP A 109 12.82 -14.38 1.66
CA ASP A 109 12.55 -15.09 2.92
C ASP A 109 11.85 -14.20 3.95
N LEU A 110 12.16 -12.89 3.93
CA LEU A 110 11.53 -11.91 4.80
C LEU A 110 10.08 -11.66 4.40
N ASN A 111 9.77 -11.64 3.10
CA ASN A 111 8.39 -11.55 2.60
C ASN A 111 7.55 -12.76 3.04
N VAL A 112 8.09 -13.97 2.96
CA VAL A 112 7.42 -15.19 3.43
C VAL A 112 7.17 -15.12 4.94
N LYS A 113 8.22 -14.81 5.72
CA LYS A 113 8.11 -14.66 7.18
C LYS A 113 7.08 -13.61 7.57
N PHE A 114 7.03 -12.48 6.85
CA PHE A 114 6.06 -11.42 7.10
C PHE A 114 4.61 -11.91 6.92
N TYR A 115 4.32 -12.63 5.83
CA TYR A 115 2.99 -13.21 5.60
C TYR A 115 2.57 -14.20 6.69
N VAL A 116 3.47 -15.11 7.10
CA VAL A 116 3.19 -16.06 8.20
C VAL A 116 2.94 -15.33 9.51
N ARG A 117 3.74 -14.32 9.82
CA ARG A 117 3.61 -13.53 11.05
C ARG A 117 2.33 -12.69 11.09
N MET A 118 1.85 -12.20 9.95
CA MET A 118 0.54 -11.57 9.88
C MET A 118 -0.55 -12.56 10.32
N GLN A 119 -0.55 -13.78 9.79
CA GLN A 119 -1.52 -14.77 10.24
C GLN A 119 -1.36 -15.14 11.73
N ASP A 120 -0.13 -15.21 12.25
CA ASP A 120 0.10 -15.44 13.68
C ASP A 120 -0.50 -14.34 14.56
N ILE A 121 -0.53 -13.08 14.09
CA ILE A 121 -1.24 -11.99 14.77
C ILE A 121 -2.73 -12.28 14.80
N ASP A 122 -3.32 -12.70 13.67
CA ASP A 122 -4.75 -13.01 13.57
C ASP A 122 -5.15 -14.19 14.48
N ARG A 123 -4.28 -15.22 14.57
CA ARG A 123 -4.40 -16.36 15.49
C ARG A 123 -4.38 -15.92 16.94
N LYS A 124 -3.37 -15.13 17.34
CA LYS A 124 -3.22 -14.63 18.72
C LYS A 124 -4.38 -13.73 19.14
N LEU A 125 -4.89 -12.91 18.23
CA LEU A 125 -6.07 -12.08 18.43
C LEU A 125 -7.40 -12.84 18.31
N LYS A 126 -7.37 -14.15 18.00
CA LYS A 126 -8.56 -14.99 17.75
C LYS A 126 -9.56 -14.37 16.75
N ILE A 127 -9.04 -13.68 15.73
CA ILE A 127 -9.84 -13.03 14.66
C ILE A 127 -9.72 -13.76 13.31
N GLU A 128 -8.90 -14.81 13.21
CA GLU A 128 -8.67 -15.59 12.00
C GLU A 128 -9.95 -16.05 11.28
N LYS A 129 -10.96 -16.49 12.04
CA LYS A 129 -12.26 -16.96 11.54
C LYS A 129 -13.35 -15.89 11.60
N ASN A 130 -13.00 -14.65 11.95
CA ASN A 130 -13.97 -13.57 12.03
C ASN A 130 -14.29 -13.03 10.64
N GLU A 131 -15.36 -13.56 10.06
CA GLU A 131 -15.82 -13.19 8.71
C GLU A 131 -16.03 -11.69 8.54
N LEU A 132 -16.49 -10.96 9.57
CA LEU A 132 -16.77 -9.53 9.42
C LEU A 132 -15.48 -8.72 9.23
N ILE A 133 -14.45 -8.97 10.05
CA ILE A 133 -13.16 -8.25 9.95
C ILE A 133 -12.48 -8.62 8.62
N ASN A 134 -12.48 -9.90 8.27
CA ASN A 134 -11.86 -10.40 7.06
C ASN A 134 -12.59 -9.92 5.79
N ASN A 135 -13.92 -9.91 5.79
CA ASN A 135 -14.71 -9.43 4.65
C ASN A 135 -14.52 -7.93 4.41
N VAL A 136 -14.35 -7.13 5.46
CA VAL A 136 -14.09 -5.68 5.32
C VAL A 136 -12.73 -5.45 4.66
N LEU A 137 -11.69 -6.16 5.09
CA LEU A 137 -10.37 -6.06 4.48
C LEU A 137 -10.37 -6.57 3.03
N TYR A 138 -11.01 -7.72 2.77
CA TYR A 138 -11.15 -8.28 1.42
C TYR A 138 -11.89 -7.31 0.49
N LYS A 139 -13.03 -6.74 0.93
CA LYS A 139 -13.78 -5.75 0.15
C LYS A 139 -12.96 -4.49 -0.10
N ALA A 140 -12.22 -3.99 0.89
CA ALA A 140 -11.34 -2.83 0.71
C ALA A 140 -10.26 -3.09 -0.36
N ASN A 141 -9.65 -4.28 -0.33
CA ASN A 141 -8.67 -4.70 -1.33
C ASN A 141 -9.32 -4.82 -2.72
N LEU A 142 -10.46 -5.50 -2.82
CA LEU A 142 -11.19 -5.67 -4.06
C LEU A 142 -11.64 -4.33 -4.66
N ILE A 143 -12.19 -3.42 -3.87
CA ILE A 143 -12.60 -2.09 -4.31
C ILE A 143 -11.38 -1.30 -4.79
N THR A 144 -10.28 -1.28 -4.02
CA THR A 144 -9.08 -0.55 -4.42
C THR A 144 -8.54 -1.08 -5.75
N VAL A 145 -8.44 -2.41 -5.88
CA VAL A 145 -8.00 -3.04 -7.12
C VAL A 145 -8.94 -2.71 -8.29
N SER A 146 -10.24 -2.86 -8.11
CA SER A 146 -11.22 -2.67 -9.19
C SER A 146 -11.27 -1.24 -9.68
N VAL A 147 -11.24 -0.26 -8.77
CA VAL A 147 -11.28 1.17 -9.13
C VAL A 147 -10.04 1.57 -9.92
N PHE A 148 -8.85 1.21 -9.45
CA PHE A 148 -7.61 1.59 -10.15
C PHE A 148 -7.42 0.80 -11.45
N LEU A 149 -7.82 -0.47 -11.49
CA LEU A 149 -7.82 -1.24 -12.73
C LEU A 149 -8.78 -0.61 -13.75
N PHE A 150 -9.98 -0.21 -13.34
CA PHE A 150 -10.94 0.46 -14.20
C PHE A 150 -10.41 1.79 -14.74
N LEU A 151 -9.83 2.64 -13.89
CA LEU A 151 -9.23 3.91 -14.30
C LEU A 151 -8.10 3.72 -15.33
N LEU A 152 -7.21 2.75 -15.10
CA LEU A 152 -6.10 2.45 -16.01
C LEU A 152 -6.58 1.81 -17.31
N LEU A 153 -7.57 0.91 -17.26
CA LEU A 153 -8.14 0.32 -18.47
C LEU A 153 -8.90 1.36 -19.31
N LEU A 154 -9.60 2.30 -18.68
CA LEU A 154 -10.27 3.39 -19.38
C LEU A 154 -9.25 4.26 -20.14
N LEU A 155 -8.10 4.56 -19.51
CA LEU A 155 -6.99 5.23 -20.19
C LEU A 155 -6.48 4.42 -21.40
N PHE A 156 -6.32 3.11 -21.25
CA PHE A 156 -5.89 2.23 -22.33
C PHE A 156 -6.93 2.13 -23.47
N VAL A 157 -8.23 2.12 -23.17
CA VAL A 157 -9.28 2.12 -24.20
C VAL A 157 -9.25 3.42 -25.01
N ILE A 158 -9.03 4.56 -24.35
CA ILE A 158 -8.88 5.84 -25.04
C ILE A 158 -7.67 5.82 -25.98
N THR A 159 -6.56 5.18 -25.59
CA THR A 159 -5.37 5.08 -26.47
C THR A 159 -5.66 4.23 -27.71
N ILE A 160 -6.46 3.17 -27.58
CA ILE A 160 -6.88 2.30 -28.69
C ILE A 160 -7.70 3.07 -29.72
N THR A 161 -8.55 4.01 -29.30
CA THR A 161 -9.38 4.79 -30.22
C THR A 161 -8.59 5.80 -31.06
N GLY A 162 -7.31 6.02 -30.77
CA GLY A 162 -6.44 6.94 -31.51
C GLY A 162 -5.84 6.31 -32.77
N ASP A 163 -4.74 5.57 -32.61
CA ASP A 163 -3.99 4.93 -33.71
C ASP A 163 -3.26 3.68 -33.19
N MET A 164 -3.13 2.65 -34.03
CA MET A 164 -2.40 1.42 -33.74
C MET A 164 -0.92 1.69 -33.41
N THR A 165 -0.30 2.69 -34.05
CA THR A 165 1.08 3.07 -33.74
C THR A 165 1.21 3.64 -32.32
N LEU A 166 0.23 4.43 -31.87
CA LEU A 166 0.15 4.97 -30.51
C LEU A 166 -0.06 3.85 -29.48
N VAL A 167 -0.89 2.86 -29.79
CA VAL A 167 -1.15 1.72 -28.91
C VAL A 167 0.13 0.93 -28.64
N ILE A 168 0.92 0.62 -29.67
CA ILE A 168 2.16 -0.13 -29.54
C ILE A 168 3.18 0.65 -28.68
N ASN A 169 3.28 1.96 -28.91
CA ASN A 169 4.16 2.84 -28.14
C ASN A 169 3.70 3.02 -26.68
N PHE A 170 2.40 2.96 -26.42
CA PHE A 170 1.87 3.12 -25.08
C PHE A 170 1.90 1.82 -24.26
N ALA A 171 1.86 0.65 -24.91
CA ALA A 171 1.75 -0.64 -24.22
C ALA A 171 2.87 -0.90 -23.21
N GLY A 172 4.13 -0.59 -23.56
CA GLY A 172 5.27 -0.76 -22.66
C GLY A 172 5.17 0.12 -21.41
N PRO A 173 5.11 1.46 -21.57
CA PRO A 173 4.89 2.40 -20.48
C PRO A 173 3.67 2.05 -19.61
N PHE A 174 2.56 1.68 -20.24
CA PHE A 174 1.33 1.28 -19.54
C PHE A 174 1.52 0.08 -18.62
N LEU A 175 2.11 -1.01 -19.12
CA LEU A 175 2.34 -2.23 -18.32
C LEU A 175 3.31 -1.98 -17.16
N ALA A 176 4.36 -1.20 -17.41
CA ALA A 176 5.32 -0.80 -16.38
C ALA A 176 4.65 0.06 -15.28
N GLU A 177 3.76 0.97 -15.69
CA GLU A 177 3.03 1.85 -14.79
C GLU A 177 2.01 1.09 -13.96
N LEU A 178 1.24 0.22 -14.61
CA LEU A 178 0.27 -0.65 -13.96
C LEU A 178 0.95 -1.54 -12.91
N THR A 179 2.12 -2.10 -13.22
CA THR A 179 2.93 -2.88 -12.26
C THR A 179 3.35 -2.05 -11.04
N SER A 180 3.82 -0.83 -11.25
CA SER A 180 4.28 0.06 -10.17
C SER A 180 3.11 0.50 -9.28
N ILE A 181 1.99 0.94 -9.88
CA ILE A 181 0.78 1.36 -9.16
C ILE A 181 0.26 0.26 -8.25
N PHE A 182 0.17 -0.99 -8.73
CA PHE A 182 -0.35 -2.08 -7.91
C PHE A 182 0.57 -2.43 -6.74
N GLU A 183 1.89 -2.28 -6.86
CA GLU A 183 2.80 -2.40 -5.71
C GLU A 183 2.57 -1.31 -4.66
N TYR A 184 2.39 -0.05 -5.09
CA TYR A 184 2.13 1.06 -4.18
C TYR A 184 0.77 0.92 -3.48
N LEU A 185 -0.28 0.56 -4.23
CA LEU A 185 -1.61 0.30 -3.68
C LEU A 185 -1.60 -0.90 -2.72
N PHE A 186 -0.81 -1.94 -2.99
CA PHE A 186 -0.68 -3.07 -2.08
C PHE A 186 -0.05 -2.64 -0.75
N CYS A 187 1.06 -1.88 -0.80
CA CYS A 187 1.69 -1.26 0.38
C CYS A 187 0.67 -0.47 1.20
N THR A 188 -0.07 0.41 0.53
CA THR A 188 -1.07 1.27 1.18
C THR A 188 -2.28 0.48 1.72
N ASN A 189 -2.61 -0.69 1.18
CA ASN A 189 -3.67 -1.57 1.72
C ASN A 189 -3.23 -2.40 2.91
N LEU A 190 -1.95 -2.75 3.02
CA LEU A 190 -1.41 -3.41 4.21
C LEU A 190 -1.56 -2.52 5.47
N LEU A 191 -1.57 -1.20 5.32
CA LEU A 191 -1.88 -0.29 6.44
C LEU A 191 -3.30 -0.50 6.98
N ILE A 192 -4.27 -0.84 6.13
CA ILE A 192 -5.65 -1.16 6.57
C ILE A 192 -5.64 -2.41 7.45
N TYR A 193 -4.84 -3.40 7.10
CA TYR A 193 -4.68 -4.61 7.92
C TYR A 193 -4.27 -4.23 9.35
N PHE A 194 -3.18 -3.47 9.52
CA PHE A 194 -2.69 -3.06 10.84
C PHE A 194 -3.69 -2.16 11.58
N TYR A 195 -4.29 -1.19 10.88
CA TYR A 195 -5.34 -0.33 11.41
C TYR A 195 -6.48 -1.12 12.05
N LEU A 196 -7.00 -2.14 11.36
CA LEU A 196 -8.09 -2.97 11.87
C LEU A 196 -7.71 -3.73 13.15
N ARG A 197 -6.48 -4.24 13.26
CA ARG A 197 -6.02 -5.01 14.42
C ARG A 197 -5.77 -4.11 15.63
N ILE A 198 -5.17 -2.93 15.45
CA ILE A 198 -5.04 -1.94 16.53
C ILE A 198 -6.42 -1.48 17.01
N ARG A 199 -7.33 -1.22 16.08
CA ARG A 199 -8.71 -0.84 16.41
C ARG A 199 -9.45 -1.94 17.19
N TYR A 200 -9.15 -3.21 16.92
CA TYR A 200 -9.67 -4.34 17.70
C TYR A 200 -9.12 -4.35 19.13
N ILE A 201 -7.81 -4.10 19.33
CA ILE A 201 -7.22 -3.94 20.68
C ILE A 201 -7.88 -2.77 21.42
N ASN A 202 -8.12 -1.64 20.74
CA ASN A 202 -8.84 -0.52 21.31
C ASN A 202 -10.25 -0.91 21.76
N ALA A 203 -10.95 -1.74 20.99
CA ALA A 203 -12.27 -2.25 21.40
C ALA A 203 -12.21 -3.09 22.69
N ILE A 204 -11.18 -3.93 22.86
CA ILE A 204 -10.97 -4.71 24.10
C ILE A 204 -10.77 -3.77 25.31
N LEU A 205 -9.90 -2.76 25.16
CA LEU A 205 -9.65 -1.76 26.21
C LEU A 205 -10.90 -0.95 26.56
N ILE A 206 -11.68 -0.54 25.56
CA ILE A 206 -12.92 0.22 25.79
C ILE A 206 -13.95 -0.63 26.52
N ASN A 207 -14.10 -1.91 26.17
CA ASN A 207 -15.03 -2.79 26.89
C ASN A 207 -14.69 -2.91 28.37
N TYR A 208 -13.40 -2.92 28.71
CA TYR A 208 -12.97 -2.91 30.10
C TYR A 208 -13.28 -1.58 30.81
N ILE A 209 -13.11 -0.45 30.13
CA ILE A 209 -13.35 0.89 30.72
C ILE A 209 -14.85 1.22 30.78
N GLN A 210 -15.62 0.92 29.76
CA GLN A 210 -17.02 1.38 29.64
C GLN A 210 -18.02 0.26 29.92
N GLY A 211 -17.56 -0.98 30.10
CA GLY A 211 -18.45 -2.13 30.10
C GLY A 211 -19.03 -2.42 28.71
N THR A 212 -20.00 -3.32 28.66
CA THR A 212 -20.68 -3.77 27.42
C THR A 212 -22.18 -3.46 27.42
N THR A 213 -22.68 -2.80 28.46
CA THR A 213 -24.11 -2.49 28.69
C THR A 213 -24.74 -1.67 27.57
N ASP A 214 -23.97 -0.81 26.92
CA ASP A 214 -24.46 0.12 25.89
C ASP A 214 -24.55 -0.55 24.49
N ILE A 215 -24.14 -1.82 24.37
CA ILE A 215 -24.06 -2.54 23.11
C ILE A 215 -25.42 -3.16 22.80
N ASN A 216 -26.24 -2.43 22.05
CA ASN A 216 -27.55 -2.92 21.63
C ASN A 216 -27.41 -3.97 20.50
N ILE A 217 -27.48 -5.26 20.86
CA ILE A 217 -27.08 -6.42 20.03
C ILE A 217 -27.88 -6.51 18.72
N GLU A 218 -29.17 -6.21 18.76
CA GLU A 218 -30.06 -6.31 17.58
C GLU A 218 -29.70 -5.31 16.47
N LYS A 219 -29.30 -4.08 16.84
CA LYS A 219 -28.89 -3.06 15.87
C LYS A 219 -27.53 -3.38 15.24
N VAL A 220 -26.66 -4.10 15.95
CA VAL A 220 -25.33 -4.52 15.47
C VAL A 220 -25.47 -5.64 14.44
N GLN A 221 -26.37 -6.59 14.65
CA GLN A 221 -26.62 -7.69 13.70
C GLN A 221 -27.24 -7.22 12.38
N ARG A 222 -28.01 -6.13 12.37
CA ARG A 222 -28.56 -5.53 11.13
C ARG A 222 -27.54 -4.73 10.33
N LYS A 223 -26.49 -4.17 10.97
CA LYS A 223 -25.45 -3.35 10.33
C LYS A 223 -24.18 -4.13 9.98
N LYS A 224 -24.31 -5.31 9.34
CA LYS A 224 -23.16 -6.15 8.91
C LYS A 224 -22.23 -5.47 7.89
N PHE A 225 -22.63 -4.34 7.29
CA PHE A 225 -21.88 -3.69 6.22
C PHE A 225 -20.75 -2.78 6.70
N PHE A 226 -20.83 -2.19 7.89
CA PHE A 226 -19.82 -1.22 8.37
C PHE A 226 -19.23 -1.62 9.72
N LEU A 227 -17.90 -1.78 9.73
CA LEU A 227 -17.12 -2.09 10.92
C LEU A 227 -16.95 -0.84 11.80
N THR A 228 -18.00 -0.52 12.53
CA THR A 228 -17.99 0.56 13.52
C THR A 228 -17.34 0.09 14.83
N MET A 229 -16.89 1.03 15.65
CA MET A 229 -16.32 0.69 16.97
C MET A 229 -17.33 -0.08 17.85
N LYS A 230 -18.64 0.15 17.71
CA LYS A 230 -19.67 -0.61 18.43
C LYS A 230 -19.70 -2.09 18.03
N VAL A 231 -19.57 -2.37 16.72
CA VAL A 231 -19.48 -3.74 16.20
C VAL A 231 -18.22 -4.43 16.69
N LEU A 232 -17.08 -3.73 16.66
CA LEU A 232 -15.80 -4.27 17.15
C LEU A 232 -15.84 -4.55 18.66
N ARG A 233 -16.45 -3.67 19.45
CA ARG A 233 -16.68 -3.89 20.88
C ARG A 233 -17.51 -5.15 21.14
N TYR A 234 -18.57 -5.38 20.37
CA TYR A 234 -19.37 -6.59 20.47
C TYR A 234 -18.58 -7.87 20.12
N LEU A 235 -17.76 -7.81 19.08
CA LEU A 235 -16.92 -8.96 18.67
C LEU A 235 -15.82 -9.24 19.70
N ALA A 236 -15.18 -8.18 20.21
CA ALA A 236 -14.17 -8.26 21.24
C ALA A 236 -14.74 -8.84 22.54
N SER A 237 -15.92 -8.41 22.99
CA SER A 237 -16.52 -8.91 24.23
C SER A 237 -16.87 -10.40 24.22
N LYS A 238 -17.09 -10.99 23.04
CA LYS A 238 -17.34 -12.43 22.90
C LYS A 238 -16.07 -13.28 23.02
N THR A 239 -14.91 -12.69 22.74
CA THR A 239 -13.68 -13.45 22.51
C THR A 239 -12.58 -13.11 23.50
N HIS A 240 -12.59 -11.90 24.06
CA HIS A 240 -11.56 -11.38 24.94
C HIS A 240 -12.16 -10.60 26.10
N ASP A 241 -11.55 -10.81 27.26
CA ASP A 241 -11.63 -9.90 28.38
C ASP A 241 -10.23 -9.29 28.58
N PHE A 242 -10.14 -7.98 28.78
CA PHE A 242 -8.88 -7.30 29.04
C PHE A 242 -8.14 -7.89 30.26
N GLN A 243 -8.86 -8.45 31.23
CA GLN A 243 -8.24 -9.02 32.42
C GLN A 243 -7.38 -10.26 32.11
N TYR A 244 -7.90 -11.14 31.27
CA TYR A 244 -7.31 -12.45 30.99
C TYR A 244 -6.60 -12.55 29.64
N SER A 245 -6.85 -11.61 28.72
CA SER A 245 -6.21 -11.60 27.40
C SER A 245 -4.78 -11.06 27.46
N ASP A 246 -3.91 -11.50 26.56
CA ASP A 246 -2.53 -11.00 26.47
C ASP A 246 -2.43 -9.76 25.56
N THR A 247 -3.26 -8.74 25.80
CA THR A 247 -3.36 -7.57 24.90
C THR A 247 -2.07 -6.78 24.75
N ASP A 248 -1.18 -6.81 25.75
CA ASP A 248 0.16 -6.24 25.66
C ASP A 248 1.05 -7.04 24.71
N VAL A 249 0.98 -8.37 24.75
CA VAL A 249 1.68 -9.24 23.79
C VAL A 249 1.12 -9.04 22.37
N TYR A 250 -0.19 -8.88 22.22
CA TYR A 250 -0.80 -8.62 20.91
C TYR A 250 -0.34 -7.28 20.32
N LEU A 251 -0.36 -6.22 21.13
CA LEU A 251 0.12 -4.91 20.71
C LEU A 251 1.61 -4.94 20.34
N LYS A 252 2.43 -5.63 21.15
CA LYS A 252 3.86 -5.81 20.87
C LYS A 252 4.08 -6.46 19.50
N ASN A 253 3.42 -7.58 19.22
CA ASN A 253 3.57 -8.28 17.95
C ASN A 253 3.15 -7.40 16.76
N ILE A 254 2.05 -6.65 16.90
CA ILE A 254 1.62 -5.72 15.84
C ILE A 254 2.68 -4.64 15.58
N LEU A 255 3.20 -4.00 16.63
CA LEU A 255 4.22 -2.95 16.51
C LEU A 255 5.53 -3.48 15.91
N GLU A 256 5.98 -4.67 16.30
CA GLU A 256 7.15 -5.32 15.71
C GLU A 256 6.95 -5.66 14.23
N GLU A 257 5.77 -6.14 13.84
CA GLU A 257 5.46 -6.40 12.44
C GLU A 257 5.31 -5.13 11.61
N ILE A 258 4.90 -4.00 12.20
CA ILE A 258 4.92 -2.69 11.51
C ILE A 258 6.35 -2.27 11.17
N LEU A 259 7.31 -2.50 12.07
CA LEU A 259 8.73 -2.22 11.79
C LEU A 259 9.27 -3.11 10.68
N ARG A 260 8.84 -4.38 10.62
CA ARG A 260 9.17 -5.29 9.51
C ARG A 260 8.53 -4.85 8.20
N PHE A 261 7.27 -4.43 8.23
CA PHE A 261 6.58 -3.83 7.09
C PHE A 261 7.35 -2.61 6.57
N GLN A 262 7.73 -1.69 7.46
CA GLN A 262 8.53 -0.52 7.08
C GLN A 262 9.83 -0.93 6.38
N PHE A 263 10.59 -1.87 6.95
CA PHE A 263 11.84 -2.35 6.36
C PHE A 263 11.63 -3.00 4.98
N LEU A 264 10.54 -3.73 4.77
CA LEU A 264 10.23 -4.40 3.52
C LEU A 264 9.74 -3.46 2.40
N TYR A 265 9.11 -2.34 2.77
CA TYR A 265 8.45 -1.43 1.84
C TYR A 265 9.15 -0.07 1.67
N GLN A 266 10.17 0.25 2.48
CA GLN A 266 10.91 1.52 2.40
C GLN A 266 11.45 1.83 1.01
N PHE A 267 11.92 0.80 0.26
CA PHE A 267 12.41 0.98 -1.10
C PHE A 267 11.32 1.41 -2.07
N GLN A 268 10.14 0.77 -1.99
CA GLN A 268 9.01 1.09 -2.86
C GLN A 268 8.42 2.45 -2.53
N LEU A 269 8.38 2.82 -1.25
CA LEU A 269 7.97 4.15 -0.82
C LEU A 269 8.96 5.23 -1.30
N PHE A 270 10.26 4.96 -1.21
CA PHE A 270 11.30 5.84 -1.77
C PHE A 270 11.13 6.04 -3.28
N LEU A 271 11.03 4.94 -4.02
CA LEU A 271 10.85 4.98 -5.49
C LEU A 271 9.57 5.71 -5.88
N PHE A 272 8.47 5.50 -5.14
CA PHE A 272 7.21 6.20 -5.38
C PHE A 272 7.37 7.71 -5.22
N SER A 273 7.94 8.17 -4.10
CA SER A 273 8.16 9.60 -3.87
C SER A 273 9.08 10.22 -4.92
N PHE A 274 10.17 9.55 -5.28
CA PHE A 274 11.08 9.99 -6.34
C PHE A 274 10.38 10.08 -7.69
N LYS A 275 9.63 9.03 -8.06
CA LYS A 275 8.90 8.95 -9.33
C LYS A 275 7.80 10.01 -9.41
N PHE A 276 7.05 10.24 -8.35
CA PHE A 276 6.01 11.26 -8.29
C PHE A 276 6.57 12.66 -8.58
N VAL A 277 7.62 13.07 -7.87
CA VAL A 277 8.22 14.40 -8.03
C VAL A 277 8.79 14.56 -9.44
N THR A 278 9.63 13.63 -9.87
CA THR A 278 10.30 13.71 -11.19
C THR A 278 9.30 13.67 -12.35
N THR A 279 8.33 12.75 -12.33
CA THR A 279 7.34 12.61 -13.40
C THR A 279 6.41 13.82 -13.46
N SER A 280 6.00 14.37 -12.30
CA SER A 280 5.13 15.55 -12.28
C SER A 280 5.81 16.78 -12.89
N LEU A 281 7.09 16.99 -12.58
CA LEU A 281 7.87 18.10 -13.14
C LEU A 281 8.12 17.93 -14.64
N MET A 282 8.51 16.72 -15.08
CA MET A 282 8.72 16.44 -16.50
C MET A 282 7.43 16.55 -17.31
N ALA A 283 6.31 16.06 -16.78
CA ALA A 283 5.01 16.17 -17.44
C ALA A 283 4.59 17.63 -17.60
N PHE A 284 4.85 18.47 -16.59
CA PHE A 284 4.56 19.89 -16.64
C PHE A 284 5.43 20.63 -17.67
N GLU A 285 6.74 20.42 -17.63
CA GLU A 285 7.68 21.03 -18.59
C GLU A 285 7.39 20.57 -20.03
N TYR A 286 7.11 19.28 -20.24
CA TYR A 286 6.67 18.77 -21.55
C TYR A 286 5.36 19.44 -22.00
N GLY A 287 4.43 19.69 -21.08
CA GLY A 287 3.19 20.43 -21.35
C GLY A 287 3.45 21.86 -21.84
N ILE A 288 4.32 22.61 -21.15
CA ILE A 288 4.68 23.99 -21.53
C ILE A 288 5.34 24.00 -22.91
N GLN A 289 6.39 23.20 -23.09
CA GLN A 289 7.15 23.16 -24.34
C GLN A 289 6.30 22.64 -25.51
N GLY A 290 5.42 21.67 -25.24
CA GLY A 290 4.48 21.12 -26.20
C GLY A 290 3.45 22.14 -26.67
N LEU A 291 2.96 23.00 -25.77
CA LEU A 291 2.07 24.12 -26.08
C LEU A 291 2.79 25.23 -26.87
N GLN A 292 3.98 25.65 -26.42
CA GLN A 292 4.74 26.72 -27.09
C GLN A 292 5.08 26.37 -28.54
N ASN A 293 5.39 25.11 -28.82
CA ASN A 293 5.79 24.66 -30.15
C ASN A 293 4.64 24.02 -30.97
N ASN A 294 3.42 23.90 -30.41
CA ASN A 294 2.26 23.24 -31.03
C ASN A 294 2.53 21.80 -31.52
N ILE A 295 3.34 21.02 -30.80
CA ILE A 295 3.73 19.65 -31.20
C ILE A 295 2.85 18.57 -30.53
N MET A 296 2.19 18.93 -29.43
CA MET A 296 1.40 17.98 -28.65
C MET A 296 0.14 17.53 -29.40
N GLN A 297 -0.12 16.23 -29.35
CA GLN A 297 -1.37 15.66 -29.84
C GLN A 297 -2.47 15.77 -28.78
N TRP A 298 -3.73 15.88 -29.21
CA TRP A 298 -4.91 15.90 -28.33
C TRP A 298 -4.92 14.81 -27.25
N PHE A 299 -4.46 13.61 -27.60
CA PHE A 299 -4.36 12.49 -26.66
C PHE A 299 -3.33 12.72 -25.53
N GLU A 300 -2.19 13.34 -25.83
CA GLU A 300 -1.12 13.60 -24.86
C GLU A 300 -1.55 14.63 -23.81
N TYR A 301 -2.38 15.59 -24.20
CA TYR A 301 -3.02 16.54 -23.29
C TYR A 301 -3.93 15.87 -22.26
N LEU A 302 -4.51 14.70 -22.57
CA LEU A 302 -5.35 13.96 -21.63
C LEU A 302 -4.52 13.00 -20.78
N LEU A 303 -3.56 12.30 -21.39
CA LEU A 303 -2.80 11.23 -20.76
C LEU A 303 -1.95 11.74 -19.59
N LEU A 304 -1.14 12.79 -19.83
CA LEU A 304 -0.17 13.27 -18.86
C LEU A 304 -0.81 13.80 -17.58
N PRO A 305 -1.86 14.66 -17.65
CA PRO A 305 -2.59 15.06 -16.45
C PRO A 305 -3.27 13.89 -15.75
N THR A 306 -3.77 12.90 -16.49
CA THR A 306 -4.47 11.78 -15.83
C THR A 306 -3.49 10.91 -15.02
N ILE A 307 -2.28 10.66 -15.52
CA ILE A 307 -1.26 9.92 -14.77
C ILE A 307 -0.84 10.67 -13.51
N THR A 308 -0.62 11.99 -13.59
CA THR A 308 -0.26 12.80 -12.41
C THR A 308 -1.41 12.86 -11.39
N VAL A 309 -2.66 12.95 -11.85
CA VAL A 309 -3.86 12.85 -11.01
C VAL A 309 -3.93 11.49 -10.32
N ILE A 310 -3.64 10.38 -11.01
CA ILE A 310 -3.60 9.04 -10.39
C ILE A 310 -2.57 9.00 -9.26
N TYR A 311 -1.37 9.54 -9.46
CA TYR A 311 -0.37 9.61 -8.38
C TYR A 311 -0.83 10.46 -7.20
N LEU A 312 -1.45 11.62 -7.45
CA LEU A 312 -2.02 12.45 -6.39
C LEU A 312 -3.09 11.70 -5.61
N ILE A 313 -3.97 10.94 -6.28
CA ILE A 313 -4.97 10.10 -5.61
C ILE A 313 -4.29 9.04 -4.74
N ILE A 314 -3.22 8.39 -5.21
CA ILE A 314 -2.47 7.39 -4.42
C ILE A 314 -1.84 8.06 -3.18
N ILE A 315 -1.24 9.25 -3.32
CA ILE A 315 -0.70 10.02 -2.19
C ILE A 315 -1.81 10.29 -1.18
N ILE A 316 -2.93 10.87 -1.61
CA ILE A 316 -4.07 11.23 -0.75
C ILE A 316 -4.61 9.99 -0.03
N VAL A 317 -4.84 8.89 -0.74
CA VAL A 317 -5.33 7.64 -0.16
C VAL A 317 -4.33 7.11 0.88
N THR A 318 -3.04 7.22 0.60
CA THR A 318 -1.98 6.80 1.53
C THR A 318 -1.97 7.69 2.78
N CYS A 319 -2.05 9.01 2.64
CA CYS A 319 -2.17 9.96 3.76
C CYS A 319 -3.37 9.65 4.65
N ILE A 320 -4.56 9.45 4.06
CA ILE A 320 -5.79 9.17 4.80
C ILE A 320 -5.62 7.90 5.65
N ARG A 321 -5.02 6.85 5.07
CA ARG A 321 -4.81 5.58 5.76
C ARG A 321 -3.74 5.68 6.85
N LEU A 322 -2.66 6.41 6.60
CA LEU A 322 -1.62 6.71 7.59
C LEU A 322 -2.20 7.49 8.78
N GLU A 323 -2.95 8.55 8.53
CA GLU A 323 -3.57 9.37 9.57
C GLU A 323 -4.57 8.54 10.40
N ALA A 324 -5.41 7.74 9.73
CA ALA A 324 -6.34 6.84 10.40
C ALA A 324 -5.62 5.84 11.31
N PHE A 325 -4.51 5.27 10.84
CA PHE A 325 -3.66 4.37 11.60
C PHE A 325 -3.02 5.06 12.82
N PHE A 326 -2.35 6.20 12.63
CA PHE A 326 -1.72 6.94 13.74
C PHE A 326 -2.74 7.48 14.74
N LYS A 327 -3.95 7.82 14.30
CA LYS A 327 -5.06 8.18 15.19
C LYS A 327 -5.46 7.02 16.11
N GLU A 328 -5.53 5.78 15.61
CA GLU A 328 -5.83 4.61 16.45
C GLU A 328 -4.71 4.31 17.45
N ILE A 329 -3.44 4.54 17.09
CA ILE A 329 -2.31 4.40 18.02
C ILE A 329 -2.37 5.46 19.13
N ARG A 330 -2.61 6.73 18.78
CA ARG A 330 -2.83 7.81 19.76
C ARG A 330 -4.03 7.50 20.66
N TYR A 331 -5.08 6.90 20.11
CA TYR A 331 -6.23 6.46 20.88
C TYR A 331 -5.90 5.29 21.81
N THR A 332 -5.08 4.34 21.37
CA THR A 332 -4.56 3.25 22.22
C THR A 332 -3.81 3.83 23.42
N LYS A 333 -2.90 4.80 23.18
CA LYS A 333 -2.16 5.52 24.23
C LYS A 333 -3.12 6.16 25.25
N TYR A 334 -4.15 6.85 24.77
CA TYR A 334 -5.16 7.48 25.61
C TYR A 334 -5.96 6.46 26.45
N LEU A 335 -6.35 5.33 25.85
CA LEU A 335 -7.05 4.26 26.55
C LEU A 335 -6.17 3.63 27.63
N CYS A 336 -4.88 3.40 27.36
CA CYS A 336 -3.94 2.93 28.39
C CYS A 336 -3.86 3.91 29.56
N ILE A 337 -3.79 5.22 29.31
CA ILE A 337 -3.79 6.24 30.38
C ILE A 337 -5.10 6.19 31.19
N LYS A 338 -6.25 6.02 30.54
CA LYS A 338 -7.55 5.85 31.22
C LYS A 338 -7.64 4.58 32.07
N VAL A 339 -7.02 3.48 31.65
CA VAL A 339 -6.92 2.27 32.48
C VAL A 339 -6.06 2.58 33.72
N LEU A 340 -4.92 3.25 33.54
CA LEU A 340 -4.02 3.63 34.64
C LEU A 340 -4.66 4.60 35.64
N SER A 341 -5.56 5.49 35.19
CA SER A 341 -6.25 6.41 36.10
C SER A 341 -7.32 5.72 36.95
N ARG A 342 -7.77 4.52 36.57
CA ARG A 342 -8.79 3.76 37.30
C ARG A 342 -8.21 2.69 38.21
N ILE A 343 -7.04 2.16 37.88
CA ILE A 343 -6.39 1.08 38.61
C ILE A 343 -5.11 1.60 39.26
N TYR A 344 -5.11 1.65 40.59
CA TYR A 344 -3.97 2.15 41.36
C TYR A 344 -2.84 1.13 41.55
N SER A 345 -3.12 -0.18 41.54
CA SER A 345 -2.11 -1.24 41.71
C SER A 345 -2.52 -2.56 41.03
N GLY A 346 -1.58 -3.50 40.91
CA GLY A 346 -1.85 -4.85 40.42
C GLY A 346 -1.42 -5.15 38.97
N PRO A 347 -1.65 -6.38 38.51
CA PRO A 347 -1.13 -6.89 37.22
C PRO A 347 -1.71 -6.12 36.01
N LEU A 348 -2.96 -5.67 36.09
CA LEU A 348 -3.61 -4.88 35.03
C LEU A 348 -2.97 -3.51 34.86
N ARG A 349 -2.56 -2.87 35.96
CA ARG A 349 -1.82 -1.61 35.90
C ARG A 349 -0.46 -1.82 35.23
N GLN A 350 0.29 -2.85 35.63
CA GLN A 350 1.58 -3.18 35.00
C GLN A 350 1.45 -3.48 33.51
N LYS A 351 0.37 -4.17 33.12
CA LYS A 351 0.05 -4.46 31.72
C LYS A 351 -0.23 -3.18 30.92
N ALA A 352 -1.04 -2.26 31.45
CA ALA A 352 -1.29 -0.97 30.81
C ALA A 352 -0.01 -0.09 30.76
N ILE A 353 0.85 -0.14 31.78
CA ILE A 353 2.18 0.51 31.76
C ILE A 353 3.03 -0.06 30.63
N ARG A 354 3.12 -1.39 30.48
CA ARG A 354 3.86 -2.05 29.40
C ARG A 354 3.37 -1.59 28.02
N MET A 355 2.05 -1.61 27.80
CA MET A 355 1.44 -1.11 26.55
C MET A 355 1.79 0.35 26.27
N LEU A 356 1.66 1.21 27.29
CA LEU A 356 1.98 2.63 27.17
C LEU A 356 3.47 2.88 26.89
N LYS A 357 4.34 2.12 27.57
CA LYS A 357 5.80 2.19 27.41
C LYS A 357 6.20 1.83 25.98
N MET A 358 5.64 0.74 25.42
CA MET A 358 5.88 0.35 24.03
C MET A 358 5.52 1.46 23.02
N ILE A 359 4.36 2.10 23.19
CA ILE A 359 3.93 3.18 22.29
C ILE A 359 4.79 4.45 22.45
N LYS A 360 5.27 4.75 23.68
CA LYS A 360 6.08 5.94 23.96
C LYS A 360 7.54 5.79 23.54
N GLU A 361 8.16 4.66 23.84
CA GLU A 361 9.59 4.44 23.59
C GLU A 361 9.89 4.15 22.11
N LYS A 362 8.98 3.44 21.44
CA LYS A 362 9.09 3.13 20.02
C LYS A 362 7.79 3.48 19.33
N PRO A 363 7.49 4.78 19.15
CA PRO A 363 6.32 5.17 18.38
C PRO A 363 6.45 4.56 16.98
N PRO A 364 5.42 3.88 16.47
CA PRO A 364 5.43 3.42 15.09
C PRO A 364 5.58 4.66 14.21
N GLN A 365 6.67 4.71 13.45
CA GLN A 365 6.96 5.73 12.46
C GLN A 365 7.29 5.00 11.17
N LEU A 366 6.72 5.43 10.06
CA LEU A 366 7.04 4.84 8.77
C LEU A 366 8.19 5.61 8.15
N SER A 367 9.39 5.37 8.65
CA SER A 367 10.59 6.04 8.12
C SER A 367 11.07 5.37 6.84
N VAL A 368 11.39 6.19 5.84
CA VAL A 368 12.03 5.76 4.60
C VAL A 368 13.54 5.92 4.78
N TYR A 369 14.25 4.80 4.97
CA TYR A 369 15.70 4.76 5.18
C TYR A 369 16.26 5.67 6.29
N GLY A 370 15.43 6.10 7.25
CA GLY A 370 15.85 7.08 8.26
C GLY A 370 15.96 8.52 7.75
N MET A 371 15.68 8.77 6.46
CA MET A 371 15.83 10.09 5.84
C MET A 371 14.64 10.99 6.15
N TRP A 372 13.42 10.46 6.09
CA TRP A 372 12.20 11.15 6.48
C TRP A 372 11.16 10.17 7.00
N ASN A 373 10.16 10.69 7.70
CA ASN A 373 9.02 9.94 8.19
C ASN A 373 7.82 10.15 7.27
N MET A 374 7.24 9.07 6.78
CA MET A 374 6.02 9.11 5.99
C MET A 374 4.83 9.42 6.89
N ASP A 375 4.37 10.67 6.81
CA ASP A 375 3.20 11.18 7.51
C ASP A 375 2.40 12.11 6.58
N THR A 376 1.24 12.57 7.04
CA THR A 376 0.41 13.49 6.27
C THR A 376 1.16 14.78 5.94
N SER A 377 2.01 15.27 6.85
CA SER A 377 2.78 16.50 6.69
C SER A 377 3.82 16.44 5.58
N THR A 378 4.61 15.36 5.53
CA THR A 378 5.64 15.15 4.50
C THR A 378 5.00 14.97 3.12
N MET A 379 3.88 14.27 3.02
CA MET A 379 3.17 14.12 1.75
C MET A 379 2.59 15.44 1.24
N ILE A 380 2.00 16.25 2.12
CA ILE A 380 1.55 17.60 1.77
C ILE A 380 2.74 18.47 1.36
N SER A 381 3.86 18.38 2.07
CA SER A 381 5.09 19.09 1.73
C SER A 381 5.62 18.68 0.35
N MET A 382 5.54 17.39 -0.04
CA MET A 382 5.90 16.94 -1.39
C MET A 382 4.99 17.54 -2.46
N ILE A 383 3.67 17.57 -2.23
CA ILE A 383 2.73 18.21 -3.15
C ILE A 383 3.06 19.70 -3.28
N ASN A 384 3.27 20.40 -2.16
CA ASN A 384 3.62 21.81 -2.14
C ASN A 384 4.94 22.08 -2.88
N MET A 385 5.95 21.22 -2.69
CA MET A 385 7.22 21.32 -3.41
C MET A 385 7.00 21.19 -4.93
N VAL A 386 6.23 20.19 -5.37
CA VAL A 386 5.91 20.01 -6.79
C VAL A 386 5.16 21.22 -7.34
N THR A 387 4.15 21.74 -6.63
CA THR A 387 3.40 22.92 -7.08
C THR A 387 4.27 24.17 -7.13
N THR A 388 5.13 24.40 -6.14
CA THR A 388 6.04 25.55 -6.14
C THR A 388 7.00 25.45 -7.32
N LEU A 389 7.58 24.28 -7.58
CA LEU A 389 8.46 24.07 -8.71
C LEU A 389 7.74 24.26 -10.06
N MET A 390 6.51 23.76 -10.19
CA MET A 390 5.68 24.04 -11.38
C MET A 390 5.43 25.54 -11.57
N VAL A 391 5.08 26.27 -10.50
CA VAL A 391 4.89 27.73 -10.57
C VAL A 391 6.18 28.44 -10.96
N THR A 392 7.33 28.04 -10.41
CA THR A 392 8.62 28.64 -10.80
C THR A 392 8.97 28.36 -12.26
N LEU A 393 8.74 27.13 -12.76
CA LEU A 393 8.94 26.80 -14.17
C LEU A 393 8.03 27.64 -15.07
N LEU A 394 6.77 27.81 -14.67
CA LEU A 394 5.84 28.67 -15.39
C LEU A 394 6.33 30.12 -15.44
N GLN A 395 6.81 30.66 -14.32
CA GLN A 395 7.37 32.01 -14.27
C GLN A 395 8.54 32.18 -15.23
N PHE A 396 9.51 31.26 -15.25
CA PHE A 396 10.65 31.30 -16.19
C PHE A 396 10.26 31.08 -17.66
N SER A 397 9.10 30.45 -17.91
CA SER A 397 8.62 30.22 -19.28
C SER A 397 7.82 31.39 -19.86
N VAL A 398 7.27 32.26 -19.00
CA VAL A 398 6.37 33.36 -19.37
C VAL A 398 7.04 34.73 -19.22
N LEU A 399 7.92 34.88 -18.22
CA LEU A 399 8.77 36.07 -17.99
C LEU A 399 10.13 35.83 -18.66
#